data_AF-A0A836P1E3-F1
#
_entry.id   AF-A0A836P1E3-F1
#
_cell.length_a   1.000
_cell.length_b   1.000
_cell.length_c   1.000
_cell.angle_alpha   90.00
_cell.angle_beta   90.00
_cell.angle_gamma   90.00
#
_symmetry.space_group_name_H-M   'P 1'
#
loop_
_entity.id
_entity.type
_entity.pdbx_description
1 polymer ?
#
loop_
_entity_poly.entity_id
_entity_poly.type
_entity_poly.pdbx_seq_one_letter_code
_entity_poly.pdbx_strand_id
1 'polypeptide(L)'
;RLGVDLERIRARPRVLEIAQRFFHPDEIALLTALAPDAQHALFFRLWCAKEALLKAYGHGLSFGLHRLSYALTLDGALHLQWCDPELGQAAQ
;
A
#
# COMPACT_ATOMS: atom_id res chain seq x y z
N ARG A 1 16.58 5.63 6.81
CA ARG A 1 16.24 4.26 7.28
C ARG A 1 15.84 3.44 6.06
N LEU A 2 15.96 2.12 6.06
CA LEU A 2 15.63 1.26 4.92
C LEU A 2 14.79 0.08 5.39
N GLY A 3 13.71 -0.20 4.66
CA GLY A 3 12.92 -1.42 4.79
C GLY A 3 12.69 -1.99 3.40
N VAL A 4 12.68 -3.31 3.31
CA VAL A 4 12.55 -4.04 2.06
C VAL A 4 11.48 -5.11 2.26
N ASP A 5 10.62 -5.27 1.27
CA ASP A 5 9.61 -6.31 1.23
C ASP A 5 9.55 -6.96 -0.17
N LEU A 6 9.27 -8.26 -0.21
CA LEU A 6 9.21 -9.04 -1.45
C LEU A 6 8.01 -9.99 -1.39
N GLU A 7 7.03 -9.75 -2.26
CA GLU A 7 5.86 -10.61 -2.41
C GLU A 7 5.93 -11.43 -3.70
N ARG A 8 5.59 -12.72 -3.59
CA ARG A 8 5.38 -13.56 -4.77
C ARG A 8 3.99 -13.28 -5.34
N ILE A 9 3.95 -12.70 -6.54
CA ILE A 9 2.69 -12.52 -7.27
C ILE A 9 2.10 -13.89 -7.60
N ARG A 10 0.90 -14.14 -7.08
CA ARG A 10 0.10 -15.33 -7.34
C ARG A 10 -1.37 -14.95 -7.36
N ALA A 11 -2.18 -15.72 -8.08
CA ALA A 11 -3.62 -15.55 -8.04
C ALA A 11 -4.10 -15.63 -6.59
N ARG A 12 -4.62 -14.51 -6.09
CA ARG A 12 -5.11 -14.42 -4.71
C ARG A 12 -6.58 -14.01 -4.76
N PRO A 13 -7.53 -14.94 -4.57
CA PRO A 13 -8.93 -14.54 -4.56
C PRO A 13 -9.15 -13.50 -3.45
N ARG A 14 -10.06 -12.55 -3.69
CA ARG A 14 -10.52 -11.57 -2.71
C ARG A 14 -9.46 -10.55 -2.24
N VAL A 15 -8.54 -10.13 -3.12
CA VAL A 15 -7.61 -9.03 -2.81
C VAL A 15 -8.32 -7.74 -2.40
N LEU A 16 -9.48 -7.45 -3.02
CA LEU A 16 -10.25 -6.26 -2.69
C LEU A 16 -10.83 -6.32 -1.26
N GLU A 17 -11.31 -7.49 -0.81
CA GLU A 17 -11.80 -7.65 0.58
C GLU A 17 -10.66 -7.47 1.61
N ILE A 18 -9.44 -7.89 1.26
CA ILE A 18 -8.26 -7.68 2.11
C ILE A 18 -7.93 -6.18 2.14
N ALA A 19 -7.88 -5.52 0.98
CA ALA A 19 -7.64 -4.08 0.90
C ALA A 19 -8.68 -3.29 1.71
N GLN A 20 -9.97 -3.62 1.59
CA GLN A 20 -11.06 -2.98 2.34
C GLN A 20 -10.90 -3.06 3.86
N ARG A 21 -10.23 -4.10 4.37
CA ARG A 21 -10.00 -4.27 5.82
C ARG A 21 -8.76 -3.55 6.33
N PHE A 22 -7.76 -3.34 5.49
CA PHE A 22 -6.43 -2.94 5.95
C PHE A 22 -5.89 -1.66 5.31
N PHE A 23 -6.27 -1.30 4.09
CA PHE A 23 -5.70 -0.18 3.35
C PHE A 23 -6.41 1.15 3.67
N HIS A 24 -5.79 2.26 3.25
CA HIS A 24 -6.41 3.58 3.39
C HIS A 24 -7.61 3.71 2.42
N PRO A 25 -8.67 4.46 2.77
CA PRO A 25 -9.85 4.66 1.92
C PRO A 25 -9.53 5.08 0.47
N ASP A 26 -8.55 5.95 0.28
CA ASP A 26 -8.17 6.42 -1.07
C ASP A 26 -7.60 5.29 -1.94
N GLU A 27 -6.83 4.37 -1.35
CA GLU A 27 -6.27 3.23 -2.07
C GLU A 27 -7.34 2.18 -2.35
N ILE A 28 -8.31 2.02 -1.44
CA ILE A 28 -9.49 1.17 -1.66
C ILE A 28 -10.30 1.71 -2.84
N ALA A 29 -10.52 3.03 -2.91
CA ALA A 29 -11.21 3.67 -4.03
C ALA A 29 -10.43 3.47 -5.34
N LEU A 30 -9.11 3.66 -5.32
CA LEU A 30 -8.23 3.43 -6.47
C LEU A 30 -8.30 1.98 -6.96
N LEU A 31 -8.19 1.00 -6.06
CA LEU A 31 -8.32 -0.41 -6.40
C LEU A 31 -9.71 -0.73 -6.97
N THR A 32 -10.78 -0.20 -6.36
CA THR A 32 -12.16 -0.50 -6.78
C THR A 32 -12.45 0.00 -8.20
N ALA A 33 -11.78 1.06 -8.65
CA ALA A 33 -11.94 1.62 -10.00
C ALA A 33 -11.24 0.82 -11.12
N LEU A 34 -10.39 -0.16 -10.78
CA LEU A 34 -9.59 -0.90 -11.77
C LEU A 34 -10.26 -2.20 -12.22
N ALA A 35 -9.87 -2.70 -13.39
CA ALA A 35 -10.21 -4.05 -13.83
C ALA A 35 -9.51 -5.12 -12.96
N PRO A 36 -10.08 -6.33 -12.80
CA PRO A 36 -9.58 -7.33 -11.84
C PRO A 36 -8.08 -7.63 -11.87
N ASP A 37 -7.48 -7.80 -13.06
CA ASP A 37 -6.04 -8.08 -13.19
C ASP A 37 -5.18 -6.89 -12.72
N ALA A 38 -5.64 -5.67 -12.99
CA ALA A 38 -4.98 -4.45 -12.53
C ALA A 38 -5.17 -4.23 -11.02
N GLN A 39 -6.30 -4.66 -10.45
CA GLN A 39 -6.50 -4.69 -8.99
C GLN A 39 -5.47 -5.60 -8.32
N HIS A 40 -5.26 -6.81 -8.86
CA HIS A 40 -4.26 -7.75 -8.34
C HIS A 40 -2.86 -7.16 -8.38
N ALA A 41 -2.46 -6.60 -9.52
CA ALA A 41 -1.14 -6.01 -9.69
C ALA A 41 -0.92 -4.85 -8.71
N LEU A 42 -1.87 -3.91 -8.63
CA LEU A 42 -1.74 -2.76 -7.73
C LEU A 42 -1.80 -3.16 -6.25
N PHE A 43 -2.63 -4.13 -5.88
CA PHE A 43 -2.72 -4.64 -4.50
C PHE A 43 -1.35 -5.08 -3.98
N PHE A 44 -0.62 -5.91 -4.74
CA PHE A 44 0.69 -6.39 -4.32
C PHE A 44 1.73 -5.26 -4.26
N ARG A 45 1.67 -4.30 -5.20
CA ARG A 45 2.54 -3.12 -5.16
C ARG A 45 2.32 -2.28 -3.90
N LEU A 46 1.06 -2.01 -3.55
CA LEU A 46 0.69 -1.28 -2.34
C LEU A 46 1.08 -2.06 -1.08
N TRP A 47 0.80 -3.37 -1.03
CA TRP A 47 1.17 -4.23 0.08
C TRP A 47 2.68 -4.17 0.36
N CYS A 48 3.50 -4.45 -0.67
CA CYS A 48 4.96 -4.39 -0.55
C CYS A 48 5.45 -3.02 -0.09
N ALA A 49 4.96 -1.94 -0.72
CA ALA A 49 5.40 -0.58 -0.39
C ALA A 49 5.07 -0.23 1.06
N LYS A 50 3.86 -0.58 1.52
CA LYS A 50 3.44 -0.34 2.90
C LYS A 50 4.25 -1.14 3.90
N GLU A 51 4.43 -2.44 3.70
CA GLU A 51 5.26 -3.26 4.59
C GLU A 51 6.71 -2.77 4.63
N ALA A 52 7.29 -2.42 3.47
CA ALA A 52 8.64 -1.87 3.38
C ALA A 52 8.76 -0.56 4.18
N LEU A 53 7.78 0.34 4.11
CA LEU A 53 7.79 1.57 4.89
C LEU A 53 7.69 1.29 6.39
N LEU A 54 6.77 0.41 6.82
CA LEU A 54 6.65 0.04 8.23
C LEU A 54 7.96 -0.56 8.77
N LYS A 55 8.57 -1.48 8.01
CA LYS A 55 9.88 -2.08 8.35
C LYS A 55 10.97 -1.02 8.48
N ALA A 56 11.01 -0.01 7.60
CA ALA A 56 11.97 1.07 7.68
C ALA A 56 11.86 1.89 8.99
N TYR A 57 10.69 1.92 9.61
CA TYR A 57 10.42 2.65 10.86
C TYR A 57 10.34 1.75 12.10
N GLY A 58 10.59 0.44 11.96
CA GLY A 58 10.55 -0.51 13.07
C GLY A 58 9.14 -0.95 13.47
N HIS A 59 8.15 -0.73 12.60
CA HIS A 59 6.77 -1.17 12.79
C HIS A 59 6.46 -2.45 12.01
N GLY A 60 5.49 -3.22 12.49
CA GLY A 60 4.90 -4.35 11.78
C GLY A 60 3.44 -4.10 11.42
N LEU A 61 2.76 -5.09 10.85
CA LEU A 61 1.35 -4.99 10.42
C LEU A 61 0.38 -4.53 11.52
N SER A 62 0.69 -4.80 12.79
CA SER A 62 -0.10 -4.35 13.95
C SER A 62 -0.18 -2.83 14.10
N PHE A 63 0.75 -2.08 13.51
CA PHE A 63 0.69 -0.62 13.45
C PHE A 63 -0.49 -0.13 12.60
N GLY A 64 -0.91 -0.91 11.61
CA GLY A 64 -2.06 -0.61 10.75
C GLY A 64 -1.66 -0.08 9.37
N LEU A 65 -2.00 -0.82 8.32
CA LEU A 65 -1.72 -0.45 6.92
C LEU A 65 -2.53 0.76 6.42
N HIS A 66 -3.60 1.14 7.14
CA HIS A 66 -4.46 2.28 6.82
C HIS A 66 -3.86 3.61 7.33
N ARG A 67 -2.83 3.57 8.18
CA ARG A 67 -2.13 4.74 8.73
C ARG A 67 -1.12 5.37 7.76
N LEU A 68 -1.19 5.01 6.49
CA LEU A 68 -0.41 5.58 5.40
C LEU A 68 -1.15 5.34 4.08
N SER A 69 -0.91 6.20 3.11
CA SER A 69 -1.57 6.12 1.81
C SER A 69 -0.62 6.50 0.69
N TYR A 70 -0.63 5.68 -0.36
CA TYR A 70 0.06 5.96 -1.61
C TYR A 70 -0.93 6.41 -2.71
N ALA A 71 -0.49 7.35 -3.53
CA ALA A 71 -1.12 7.70 -4.80
C ALA A 71 -0.30 7.15 -5.97
N LEU A 72 -0.92 7.01 -7.14
CA LEU A 72 -0.21 6.77 -8.39
C LEU A 72 0.15 8.11 -9.05
N THR A 73 1.39 8.22 -9.48
CA THR A 73 1.85 9.31 -10.35
C THR A 73 1.48 9.02 -11.81
N LEU A 74 1.66 10.02 -12.69
CA LEU A 74 1.34 9.89 -14.12
C LEU A 74 2.15 8.81 -14.85
N ASP A 75 3.39 8.56 -14.41
CA ASP A 75 4.26 7.48 -14.88
C ASP A 75 3.99 6.14 -14.17
N GLY A 76 2.98 6.11 -13.29
CA GLY A 76 2.53 4.89 -12.61
C GLY A 76 3.37 4.49 -11.41
N ALA A 77 4.29 5.32 -10.93
CA ALA A 77 5.02 5.11 -9.68
C ALA A 77 4.11 5.33 -8.45
N LEU A 78 4.48 4.75 -7.31
CA LEU A 78 3.79 5.00 -6.05
C LEU A 78 4.43 6.18 -5.33
N HIS A 79 3.62 7.20 -5.04
CA HIS A 79 4.01 8.36 -4.26
C HIS A 79 3.34 8.29 -2.88
N LEU A 80 4.11 8.43 -1.79
CA LEU A 80 3.54 8.47 -0.44
C LEU A 80 2.82 9.81 -0.26
N GLN A 81 1.49 9.82 -0.41
CA GLN A 81 0.70 11.05 -0.35
C GLN A 81 0.38 11.49 1.09
N TRP A 82 0.28 10.53 2.01
CA TRP A 82 -0.01 10.79 3.41
C TRP A 82 0.52 9.66 4.29
N CYS A 83 0.95 9.98 5.51
CA CYS A 83 1.25 9.02 6.55
C CYS A 83 0.97 9.59 7.94
N ASP A 84 0.77 8.68 8.88
CA ASP A 84 0.70 9.00 10.29
C ASP A 84 2.00 9.66 10.77
N PRO A 85 1.94 10.69 11.65
CA PRO A 85 3.13 11.40 12.12
C PRO A 85 4.22 10.52 12.75
N GLU A 86 3.87 9.35 13.29
CA GLU A 86 4.87 8.38 13.80
C GLU A 86 5.80 7.83 12.69
N LEU A 87 5.35 7.88 11.43
CA LEU A 87 6.12 7.55 10.23
C LEU A 87 6.86 8.76 9.62
N GLY A 88 6.80 9.93 10.28
CA GLY A 88 7.42 11.17 9.82
C GLY A 88 6.53 11.97 8.87
N GLN A 89 7.15 12.65 7.90
CA GLN A 89 6.44 13.44 6.89
C GLN A 89 6.39 12.66 5.57
N ALA A 90 5.21 12.60 4.96
CA ALA A 90 5.09 12.19 3.57
C ALA A 90 5.90 13.18 2.71
N ALA A 91 6.77 12.66 1.84
CA ALA A 91 7.50 13.51 0.91
C ALA A 91 6.49 14.27 0.03
N GLN A 92 6.74 15.56 -0.20
CA GLN A 92 5.93 16.39 -1.10
C GLN A 92 6.27 16.13 -2.56
#